data_AF-A0A2V8TX86-F1
#
_entry.id   AF-A0A2V8TX86-F1
#
_cell.length_a   1.000
_cell.length_b   1.000
_cell.length_c   1.000
_cell.angle_alpha   90.00
_cell.angle_beta   90.00
_cell.angle_gamma   90.00
#
_symmetry.space_group_name_H-M   'P 1'
#
loop_
_entity.id
_entity.type
_entity.pdbx_description
1 polymer ?
#
loop_
_entity_poly.entity_id
_entity_poly.type
_entity_poly.pdbx_seq_one_letter_code
_entity_poly.pdbx_strand_id
1 'polypeptide(L)'
;MMVWGGGNGSFKLSTGGRYCTCIPTTYYRDADGDGFGSGDVPVESCTQPSGYVADGSDCDDGSASLWRTPGEVRDLLFADDQTLVWTAPAEGGATSLVYDLLLSNDPTDFVTSATCVASDAAATTAIDPLSPVPGAAFFYLARAQNACPKGDGSLGTRSDGTGRIGRTCP
;
A
#
# COMPACT_ATOMS: atom_id res chain seq x y z
N MET A 1 -29.52 -20.16 9.27
CA MET A 1 -30.87 -19.98 9.84
C MET A 1 -31.81 -20.98 9.20
N MET A 2 -32.40 -21.91 9.97
CA MET A 2 -33.50 -22.74 9.45
C MET A 2 -34.79 -21.91 9.60
N VAL A 3 -35.35 -21.45 8.49
CA VAL A 3 -36.66 -20.80 8.49
C VAL A 3 -37.70 -21.85 8.12
N TRP A 4 -38.65 -22.09 9.00
CA TRP A 4 -39.78 -22.99 8.75
C TRP A 4 -40.98 -22.14 8.30
N GLY A 5 -41.45 -22.36 7.07
CA GLY A 5 -42.71 -21.82 6.56
C GLY A 5 -42.66 -20.39 6.03
N GLY A 6 -42.36 -20.23 4.73
CA GLY A 6 -42.64 -19.01 3.96
C GLY A 6 -43.45 -19.37 2.71
N GLY A 7 -44.71 -18.94 2.64
CA GLY A 7 -45.59 -19.22 1.51
C GLY A 7 -45.58 -18.06 0.50
N ASN A 8 -45.20 -18.34 -0.75
CA ASN A 8 -45.47 -17.44 -1.87
C ASN A 8 -46.65 -18.00 -2.68
N GLY A 9 -47.86 -17.61 -2.28
CA GLY A 9 -49.00 -17.49 -3.20
C GLY A 9 -49.45 -18.70 -4.02
N SER A 10 -49.10 -19.95 -3.67
CA SER A 10 -49.78 -21.21 -4.11
C SER A 10 -49.11 -22.51 -3.65
N PHE A 11 -47.87 -22.50 -3.14
CA PHE A 11 -47.16 -23.73 -2.78
C PHE A 11 -46.82 -23.80 -1.27
N LYS A 12 -47.38 -24.78 -0.56
CA LYS A 12 -46.94 -25.17 0.79
C LYS A 12 -45.78 -26.16 0.64
N LEU A 13 -44.55 -25.71 0.80
CA LEU A 13 -43.38 -26.61 0.85
C LEU A 13 -43.31 -27.24 2.26
N SER A 14 -43.71 -28.50 2.39
CA SER A 14 -43.57 -29.30 3.63
C SER A 14 -42.19 -29.95 3.77
N THR A 15 -41.36 -29.83 2.75
CA THR A 15 -39.94 -30.21 2.78
C THR A 15 -39.16 -28.96 3.15
N GLY A 16 -38.47 -28.98 4.30
CA GLY A 16 -37.58 -27.88 4.70
C GLY A 16 -36.62 -27.53 3.56
N GLY A 17 -36.86 -26.41 2.88
CA GLY A 17 -35.96 -25.91 1.86
C GLY A 17 -34.80 -25.21 2.55
N ARG A 18 -33.57 -25.65 2.29
CA ARG A 18 -32.39 -24.89 2.66
C ARG A 18 -32.40 -23.64 1.78
N TYR A 19 -32.82 -22.50 2.32
CA TYR A 19 -32.58 -21.22 1.66
C TYR A 19 -31.06 -21.08 1.55
N CYS A 20 -30.53 -21.28 0.34
CA CYS A 20 -29.18 -20.86 -0.01
C CYS A 20 -29.21 -19.35 -0.17
N THR A 21 -29.34 -18.64 0.94
CA THR A 21 -28.87 -17.25 0.99
C THR A 21 -27.37 -17.36 0.79
N CYS A 22 -26.91 -16.85 -0.34
CA CYS A 22 -25.51 -16.51 -0.48
C CYS A 22 -25.20 -15.41 0.54
N ILE A 23 -24.00 -15.47 1.10
CA ILE A 23 -23.44 -14.36 1.86
C ILE A 23 -22.86 -13.42 0.81
N PRO A 24 -23.44 -12.22 0.59
CA PRO A 24 -22.93 -11.32 -0.43
C PRO A 24 -21.50 -10.91 -0.09
N THR A 25 -20.69 -10.76 -1.13
CA THR A 25 -19.36 -10.14 -1.07
C THR A 25 -19.50 -8.72 -1.61
N THR A 26 -18.77 -7.79 -0.99
CA THR A 26 -18.62 -6.44 -1.54
C THR A 26 -17.66 -6.49 -2.71
N TYR A 27 -18.10 -5.99 -3.86
CA TYR A 27 -17.27 -5.77 -5.02
C TYR A 27 -17.19 -4.27 -5.31
N TYR A 28 -16.11 -3.84 -5.95
CA TYR A 28 -15.75 -2.46 -6.21
C TYR A 28 -15.60 -2.27 -7.72
N ARG A 29 -16.10 -1.17 -8.26
CA ARG A 29 -16.01 -0.90 -9.70
C ARG A 29 -14.54 -0.77 -10.10
N ASP A 30 -14.15 -1.44 -11.17
CA ASP A 30 -12.82 -1.37 -11.80
C ASP A 30 -13.05 -0.79 -13.21
N ALA A 31 -12.86 0.52 -13.34
CA ALA A 31 -13.23 1.26 -14.53
C ALA A 31 -12.10 1.43 -15.54
N ASP A 32 -10.86 1.35 -15.08
CA ASP A 32 -9.65 1.45 -15.92
C ASP A 32 -9.05 0.08 -16.27
N GLY A 33 -9.48 -0.99 -15.60
CA GLY A 33 -9.18 -2.38 -15.93
C GLY A 33 -7.87 -2.89 -15.38
N ASP A 34 -7.35 -2.32 -14.29
CA ASP A 34 -6.09 -2.78 -13.68
C ASP A 34 -6.28 -3.91 -12.65
N GLY A 35 -7.53 -4.26 -12.34
CA GLY A 35 -7.88 -5.34 -11.42
C GLY A 35 -8.06 -4.89 -9.96
N PHE A 36 -7.93 -3.60 -9.68
CA PHE A 36 -8.27 -2.96 -8.41
C PHE A 36 -9.52 -2.11 -8.62
N GLY A 37 -10.37 -2.03 -7.59
CA GLY A 37 -11.64 -1.33 -7.70
C GLY A 37 -11.73 -0.15 -6.75
N SER A 38 -12.50 0.85 -7.15
CA SER A 38 -12.78 2.05 -6.37
C SER A 38 -13.57 1.73 -5.10
N GLY A 39 -12.99 2.05 -3.95
CA GLY A 39 -13.68 2.02 -2.66
C GLY A 39 -14.94 2.90 -2.58
N ASP A 40 -15.08 3.88 -3.47
CA ASP A 40 -16.20 4.83 -3.51
C ASP A 40 -17.44 4.29 -4.24
N VAL A 41 -17.29 3.21 -5.01
CA VAL A 41 -18.38 2.61 -5.80
C VAL A 41 -18.57 1.11 -5.46
N PRO A 42 -18.95 0.77 -4.20
CA PRO A 42 -19.17 -0.61 -3.80
C PRO A 42 -20.54 -1.15 -4.23
N VAL A 43 -20.61 -2.45 -4.46
CA VAL A 43 -21.86 -3.21 -4.66
C VAL A 43 -21.80 -4.55 -3.92
N GLU A 44 -22.87 -4.90 -3.22
CA GLU A 44 -23.00 -6.23 -2.62
C GLU A 44 -23.60 -7.20 -3.63
N SER A 45 -22.91 -8.30 -3.91
CA SER A 45 -23.40 -9.35 -4.81
C SER A 45 -22.92 -10.72 -4.39
N CYS A 46 -23.65 -11.76 -4.78
CA CYS A 46 -23.25 -13.14 -4.52
C CYS A 46 -22.26 -13.69 -5.54
N THR A 47 -22.19 -13.07 -6.71
CA THR A 47 -21.26 -13.36 -7.80
C THR A 47 -20.68 -12.05 -8.29
N GLN A 48 -19.40 -12.03 -8.63
CA GLN A 48 -18.71 -10.86 -9.15
C GLN A 48 -19.47 -10.27 -10.35
N PRO A 49 -19.98 -9.02 -10.25
CA PRO A 49 -20.57 -8.33 -11.38
C PRO A 49 -19.51 -8.00 -12.45
N SER A 50 -19.93 -7.83 -13.70
CA SER A 50 -19.03 -7.39 -14.77
C SER A 50 -18.52 -5.97 -14.50
N GLY A 51 -17.21 -5.76 -14.63
CA GLY A 51 -16.56 -4.46 -14.37
C GLY A 51 -16.39 -4.14 -12.88
N TYR A 52 -16.44 -5.16 -12.02
CA TYR A 52 -16.22 -5.04 -10.59
C TYR A 52 -15.24 -6.10 -10.11
N VAL A 53 -14.45 -5.81 -9.08
CA VAL A 53 -13.45 -6.70 -8.44
C VAL A 53 -13.63 -6.74 -6.93
N ALA A 54 -13.08 -7.74 -6.25
CA ALA A 54 -13.21 -7.86 -4.79
C ALA A 54 -12.22 -6.96 -4.02
N ASP A 55 -11.15 -6.52 -4.67
CA ASP A 55 -10.16 -5.63 -4.07
C ASP A 55 -10.59 -4.17 -4.25
N GLY A 56 -10.89 -3.49 -3.15
CA GLY A 56 -11.33 -2.09 -3.14
C GLY A 56 -10.21 -1.08 -2.91
N SER A 57 -8.96 -1.47 -3.21
CA SER A 57 -7.78 -0.67 -2.85
C SER A 57 -7.50 0.51 -3.76
N ASP A 58 -8.24 0.66 -4.88
CA ASP A 58 -7.93 1.64 -5.91
C ASP A 58 -8.10 3.09 -5.44
N CYS A 59 -7.02 3.86 -5.55
CA CYS A 59 -6.95 5.27 -5.19
C CYS A 59 -7.33 6.20 -6.36
N ASP A 60 -7.31 5.72 -7.61
CA ASP A 60 -7.61 6.46 -8.83
C ASP A 60 -8.16 5.54 -9.94
N ASP A 61 -9.47 5.23 -9.87
CA ASP A 61 -10.28 4.43 -10.82
C ASP A 61 -10.38 5.02 -12.24
N GLY A 62 -9.54 6.01 -12.57
CA GLY A 62 -9.35 6.53 -13.92
C GLY A 62 -7.96 6.24 -14.49
N SER A 63 -7.07 5.59 -13.74
CA SER A 63 -5.67 5.39 -14.07
C SER A 63 -5.20 3.97 -13.73
N ALA A 64 -5.18 3.11 -14.76
CA ALA A 64 -4.68 1.73 -14.66
C ALA A 64 -3.18 1.60 -14.30
N SER A 65 -2.51 2.72 -14.05
CA SER A 65 -1.11 2.80 -13.64
C SER A 65 -0.93 3.17 -12.16
N LEU A 66 -2.02 3.41 -11.42
CA LEU A 66 -2.00 3.94 -10.06
C LEU A 66 -3.19 3.42 -9.26
N TRP A 67 -2.96 2.43 -8.39
CA TRP A 67 -4.04 1.80 -7.63
C TRP A 67 -3.89 1.95 -6.11
N ARG A 68 -2.70 2.03 -5.53
CA ARG A 68 -2.59 2.14 -4.05
C ARG A 68 -1.31 2.83 -3.61
N THR A 69 -1.24 3.22 -2.33
CA THR A 69 0.00 3.75 -1.76
C THR A 69 1.10 2.68 -1.72
N PRO A 70 2.37 3.03 -1.98
CA PRO A 70 3.46 2.07 -1.97
C PRO A 70 3.69 1.45 -0.59
N GLY A 71 4.13 0.21 -0.59
CA GLY A 71 4.59 -0.49 0.61
C GLY A 71 5.97 -0.02 1.09
N GLU A 72 6.50 -0.72 2.08
CA GLU A 72 7.83 -0.48 2.64
C GLU A 72 8.94 -0.87 1.64
N VAL A 73 9.94 0.00 1.51
CA VAL A 73 11.18 -0.28 0.77
C VAL A 73 11.97 -1.37 1.50
N ARG A 74 12.55 -2.31 0.76
CA ARG A 74 13.20 -3.50 1.33
C ARG A 74 14.71 -3.48 1.11
N ASP A 75 15.42 -4.26 1.91
CA ASP A 75 16.84 -4.58 1.73
C ASP A 75 17.76 -3.35 1.57
N LEU A 76 17.50 -2.26 2.30
CA LEU A 76 18.37 -1.08 2.31
C LEU A 76 19.74 -1.44 2.90
N LEU A 77 20.77 -1.37 2.06
CA LEU A 77 22.14 -1.74 2.41
C LEU A 77 23.17 -0.88 1.67
N PHE A 78 24.40 -0.90 2.15
CA PHE A 78 25.55 -0.33 1.45
C PHE A 78 26.11 -1.34 0.45
N ALA A 79 26.15 -0.98 -0.84
CA ALA A 79 26.80 -1.76 -1.89
C ALA A 79 28.33 -1.57 -1.87
N ASP A 80 28.78 -0.39 -1.47
CA ASP A 80 30.15 -0.01 -1.18
C ASP A 80 30.18 1.06 -0.07
N ASP A 81 31.33 1.66 0.20
CA ASP A 81 31.52 2.61 1.31
C ASP A 81 30.64 3.89 1.23
N GLN A 82 30.03 4.20 0.08
CA GLN A 82 29.25 5.42 -0.12
C GLN A 82 27.91 5.17 -0.82
N THR A 83 27.76 4.06 -1.53
CA THR A 83 26.58 3.76 -2.32
C THR A 83 25.58 2.95 -1.51
N LEU A 84 24.42 3.53 -1.24
CA LEU A 84 23.25 2.82 -0.74
C LEU A 84 22.44 2.26 -1.91
N VAL A 85 21.94 1.05 -1.73
CA VAL A 85 21.01 0.38 -2.65
C VAL A 85 19.86 -0.20 -1.85
N TRP A 86 18.69 -0.28 -2.49
CA TRP A 86 17.50 -0.88 -1.91
C TRP A 86 16.68 -1.63 -2.96
N THR A 87 15.72 -2.42 -2.50
CA THR A 87 14.74 -3.12 -3.32
C THR A 87 13.40 -2.40 -3.25
N ALA A 88 12.74 -2.24 -4.40
CA ALA A 88 11.39 -1.71 -4.48
C ALA A 88 10.40 -2.49 -3.57
N PRO A 89 9.34 -1.85 -3.06
CA PRO A 89 8.29 -2.52 -2.32
C PRO A 89 7.71 -3.70 -3.10
N ALA A 90 7.30 -4.76 -2.40
CA ALA A 90 6.57 -5.86 -3.04
C ALA A 90 5.22 -5.37 -3.62
N GLU A 91 4.62 -4.41 -2.92
CA GLU A 91 3.38 -3.75 -3.28
C GLU A 91 3.69 -2.30 -3.67
N GLY A 92 4.03 -2.06 -4.94
CA GLY A 92 4.36 -0.71 -5.42
C GLY A 92 3.15 0.21 -5.53
N GLY A 93 2.00 -0.34 -5.89
CA GLY A 93 0.77 0.44 -6.01
C GLY A 93 0.72 1.41 -7.19
N ALA A 94 1.73 1.36 -8.05
CA ALA A 94 1.79 2.08 -9.31
C ALA A 94 2.80 1.40 -10.25
N THR A 95 2.76 1.74 -11.54
CA THR A 95 3.78 1.31 -12.51
C THR A 95 5.10 2.07 -12.37
N SER A 96 5.05 3.26 -11.75
CA SER A 96 6.20 4.15 -11.57
C SER A 96 6.29 4.57 -10.11
N LEU A 97 7.49 4.46 -9.56
CA LEU A 97 7.80 4.87 -8.19
C LEU A 97 8.97 5.84 -8.20
N VAL A 98 8.93 6.76 -7.24
CA VAL A 98 10.08 7.57 -6.86
C VAL A 98 10.43 7.27 -5.41
N TYR A 99 11.67 7.58 -5.02
CA TYR A 99 12.21 7.22 -3.72
C TYR A 99 12.88 8.40 -3.05
N ASP A 100 12.64 8.51 -1.76
CA ASP A 100 13.43 9.38 -0.88
C ASP A 100 14.32 8.54 0.01
N LEU A 101 15.52 9.08 0.28
CA LEU A 101 16.45 8.52 1.25
C LEU A 101 16.72 9.58 2.32
N LEU A 102 16.31 9.29 3.55
CA LEU A 102 16.53 10.13 4.72
C LEU A 102 17.75 9.62 5.48
N LEU A 103 18.66 10.54 5.80
CA LEU A 103 19.79 10.35 6.69
C LEU A 103 19.54 11.10 7.99
N SER A 104 19.76 10.46 9.14
CA SER A 104 19.74 11.10 10.46
C SER A 104 20.96 10.72 11.30
N ASN A 105 21.36 11.63 12.18
CA ASN A 105 22.36 11.38 13.23
C ASN A 105 21.73 10.84 14.53
N ASP A 106 20.39 10.81 14.61
CA ASP A 106 19.62 10.28 15.73
C ASP A 106 18.72 9.13 15.23
N PRO A 107 18.87 7.90 15.75
CA PRO A 107 18.10 6.75 15.29
C PRO A 107 16.59 6.85 15.60
N THR A 108 16.19 7.82 16.43
CA THR A 108 14.82 8.00 16.90
C THR A 108 14.11 9.18 16.28
N ASP A 109 14.84 10.10 15.64
CA ASP A 109 14.32 11.30 15.00
C ASP A 109 14.70 11.35 13.51
N PHE A 110 13.72 11.11 12.64
CA PHE A 110 13.85 11.29 11.20
C PHE A 110 13.06 12.49 10.70
N VAL A 111 12.65 13.39 11.60
CA VAL A 111 11.85 14.57 11.26
C VAL A 111 12.71 15.82 11.35
N THR A 112 13.32 16.10 12.51
CA THR A 112 14.07 17.35 12.71
C THR A 112 15.55 17.25 12.40
N SER A 113 16.17 16.12 12.75
CA SER A 113 17.58 15.83 12.49
C SER A 113 17.83 15.18 11.13
N ALA A 114 16.77 14.82 10.39
CA ALA A 114 16.91 14.20 9.09
C ALA A 114 17.29 15.18 7.97
N THR A 115 18.16 14.72 7.09
CA THR A 115 18.53 15.35 5.82
C THR A 115 18.17 14.39 4.68
N CYS A 116 17.74 14.92 3.55
CA CYS A 116 17.45 14.12 2.36
C CYS A 116 18.74 13.90 1.57
N VAL A 117 19.16 12.64 1.47
CA VAL A 117 20.27 12.20 0.61
C VAL A 117 19.78 12.06 -0.83
N ALA A 118 18.54 11.58 -1.01
CA ALA A 118 17.85 11.54 -2.28
C ALA A 118 16.42 12.07 -2.11
N SER A 119 15.94 12.77 -3.13
CA SER A 119 14.57 13.29 -3.22
C SER A 119 14.00 12.90 -4.58
N ASP A 120 12.79 12.32 -4.60
CA ASP A 120 12.09 11.88 -5.81
C ASP A 120 12.97 11.07 -6.80
N ALA A 121 13.88 10.26 -6.27
CA ALA A 121 14.82 9.50 -7.10
C ALA A 121 14.09 8.37 -7.82
N ALA A 122 14.23 8.27 -9.14
CA ALA A 122 13.69 7.15 -9.92
C ALA A 122 14.51 5.86 -9.75
N ALA A 123 15.76 5.98 -9.32
CA ALA A 123 16.67 4.86 -9.12
C ALA A 123 16.55 4.28 -7.71
N THR A 124 16.83 2.98 -7.56
CA THR A 124 16.89 2.31 -6.26
C THR A 124 18.28 2.38 -5.62
N THR A 125 18.95 3.51 -5.80
CA THR A 125 20.29 3.77 -5.28
C THR A 125 20.49 5.26 -5.02
N ALA A 126 21.32 5.57 -4.03
CA ALA A 126 21.80 6.90 -3.74
C ALA A 126 23.22 6.85 -3.21
N ILE A 127 23.96 7.95 -3.37
CA ILE A 127 25.34 8.08 -2.88
C ILE A 127 25.33 9.05 -1.71
N ASP A 128 25.83 8.60 -0.56
CA ASP A 128 26.17 9.45 0.58
C ASP A 128 27.70 9.52 0.70
N PRO A 129 28.32 10.66 0.34
CA PRO A 129 29.78 10.78 0.41
C PRO A 129 30.30 10.97 1.84
N LEU A 130 29.41 11.18 2.82
CA LEU A 130 29.80 11.48 4.18
C LEU A 130 30.10 10.21 4.97
N SER A 131 31.13 10.28 5.82
CA SER A 131 31.42 9.23 6.80
C SER A 131 31.23 9.80 8.21
N PRO A 132 30.61 9.05 9.13
CA PRO A 132 30.49 9.50 10.51
C PRO A 132 31.88 9.59 11.15
N VAL A 133 32.07 10.58 12.02
CA VAL A 133 33.29 10.68 12.83
C VAL A 133 33.40 9.46 13.76
N PRO A 134 34.63 9.07 14.18
CA PRO A 134 34.79 7.94 15.10
C PRO A 134 33.92 8.07 16.35
N GLY A 135 33.10 7.04 16.62
CA GLY A 135 32.15 7.02 17.73
C GLY A 135 30.75 7.56 17.42
N ALA A 136 30.52 8.08 16.20
CA ALA A 136 29.20 8.44 15.70
C ALA A 136 28.68 7.39 14.69
N ALA A 137 27.38 7.43 14.41
CA ALA A 137 26.73 6.60 13.40
C ALA A 137 25.69 7.42 12.64
N PHE A 138 25.49 7.04 11.38
CA PHE A 138 24.42 7.53 10.53
C PHE A 138 23.32 6.48 10.45
N PHE A 139 22.08 6.94 10.42
CA PHE A 139 20.89 6.10 10.32
C PHE A 139 20.11 6.50 9.08
N TYR A 140 19.63 5.49 8.34
CA TYR A 140 18.97 5.71 7.07
C TYR A 140 17.56 5.13 7.08
N LEU A 141 16.63 5.82 6.42
CA LEU A 141 15.33 5.30 6.05
C LEU A 141 15.05 5.64 4.60
N ALA A 142 14.52 4.68 3.86
CA ALA A 142 14.06 4.88 2.49
C ALA A 142 12.53 4.77 2.45
N ARG A 143 11.88 5.58 1.62
CA ARG A 143 10.46 5.48 1.33
C ARG A 143 10.23 5.50 -0.17
N ALA A 144 9.25 4.73 -0.63
CA ALA A 144 8.73 4.81 -1.98
C ALA A 144 7.53 5.75 -2.02
N GLN A 145 7.34 6.43 -3.14
CA GLN A 145 6.24 7.36 -3.34
C GLN A 145 5.60 7.18 -4.72
N ASN A 146 4.32 7.52 -4.79
CA ASN A 146 3.56 7.61 -6.03
C ASN A 146 2.51 8.73 -5.95
N ALA A 147 1.71 8.87 -7.01
CA ALA A 147 0.74 9.96 -7.15
C ALA A 147 -0.60 9.72 -6.41
N CYS A 148 -0.76 8.63 -5.65
CA CYS A 148 -2.00 8.44 -4.88
C CYS A 148 -2.15 9.60 -3.87
N PRO A 149 -3.38 10.01 -3.49
CA PRO A 149 -3.61 11.12 -2.55
C PRO A 149 -2.94 10.99 -1.16
N LYS A 150 -2.47 9.78 -0.80
CA LYS A 150 -1.64 9.48 0.38
C LYS A 150 -0.22 9.05 -0.01
N GLY A 151 0.30 9.60 -1.11
CA GLY A 151 1.36 9.06 -1.97
C GLY A 151 2.69 8.69 -1.34
N ASP A 152 2.93 9.07 -0.08
CA ASP A 152 4.08 8.60 0.69
C ASP A 152 3.85 7.18 1.22
N GLY A 153 4.68 6.24 0.77
CA GLY A 153 4.75 4.90 1.34
C GLY A 153 5.32 4.91 2.76
N SER A 154 5.21 3.76 3.43
CA SER A 154 5.72 3.58 4.80
C SER A 154 7.25 3.71 4.88
N LEU A 155 7.74 4.39 5.92
CA LEU A 155 9.15 4.38 6.33
C LEU A 155 9.52 3.14 7.17
N GLY A 156 8.64 2.15 7.20
CA GLY A 156 8.76 0.93 7.98
C GLY A 156 8.25 1.05 9.40
N THR A 157 8.41 -0.03 10.16
CA THR A 157 7.97 -0.12 11.56
C THR A 157 9.14 -0.33 12.51
N ARG A 158 8.95 0.06 13.76
CA ARG A 158 9.85 -0.30 14.86
C ARG A 158 9.53 -1.72 15.34
N SER A 159 10.40 -2.29 16.17
CA SER A 159 10.21 -3.64 16.73
C SER A 159 8.95 -3.80 17.59
N ASP A 160 8.39 -2.69 18.09
CA ASP A 160 7.12 -2.65 18.83
C ASP A 160 5.88 -2.51 17.92
N GLY A 161 6.07 -2.51 16.60
CA GLY A 161 5.02 -2.35 15.59
C GLY A 161 4.62 -0.90 15.32
N THR A 162 5.23 0.09 15.99
CA THR A 162 4.93 1.50 15.71
C THR A 162 5.52 1.94 14.38
N GLY A 163 4.72 2.65 13.57
CA GLY A 163 5.18 3.21 12.30
C GLY A 163 6.28 4.25 12.52
N ARG A 164 7.32 4.20 11.68
CA ARG A 164 8.35 5.24 11.66
C ARG A 164 7.79 6.49 10.99
N ILE A 165 8.14 7.64 11.56
CA ILE A 165 7.82 8.94 10.99
C ILE A 165 9.11 9.57 10.47
N GLY A 166 8.99 10.34 9.40
CA GLY A 166 10.10 11.08 8.83
C GLY A 166 9.59 12.34 8.13
N ARG A 167 10.50 13.25 7.87
CA ARG A 167 10.20 14.46 7.11
C ARG A 167 9.90 14.15 5.64
N THR A 168 9.25 15.09 4.98
CA THR A 168 9.13 15.08 3.52
C THR A 168 10.37 15.69 2.89
N CYS A 169 10.86 15.07 1.81
CA CYS A 169 11.92 15.65 0.98
C CYS A 169 11.36 16.63 -0.05
N PRO A 170 12.10 17.69 -0.39
CA PRO A 170 11.64 18.76 -1.28
C PRO A 170 11.71 18.42 -2.77
#